data_AF-F6DCF2-F1
#
_entry.id   AF-F6DCF2-F1
#
_cell.length_a   1.000
_cell.length_b   1.000
_cell.length_c   1.000
_cell.angle_alpha   90.00
_cell.angle_beta   90.00
_cell.angle_gamma   90.00
#
_symmetry.space_group_name_H-M   'P 1'
#
loop_
_entity.id
_entity.type
_entity.pdbx_description
1 polymer ?
#
loop_
_entity_poly.entity_id
_entity_poly.type
_entity_poly.pdbx_seq_one_letter_code
_entity_poly.pdbx_strand_id
1 'polypeptide(L)' 'MPSIDNLQPISQFAESFSQRLGIKPRSLKMMIDRNQDELIQTGAVFKTKGKSRLIDSQAFMAWYLNH' A
#
# COMPACT_ATOMS: atom_id res chain seq x y z
N MET A 1 -6.39 -0.30 -15.80
CA MET A 1 -5.59 0.32 -14.71
C MET A 1 -4.20 -0.29 -14.72
N PRO A 2 -3.11 0.47 -14.53
CA PRO A 2 -1.78 -0.14 -14.38
C PRO A 2 -1.75 -1.01 -13.11
N SER A 3 -1.34 -2.27 -13.24
CA SER A 3 -1.20 -3.20 -12.11
C SER A 3 -0.19 -2.64 -11.10
N ILE A 4 -0.53 -2.71 -9.81
CA ILE A 4 0.33 -2.27 -8.70
C ILE A 4 1.68 -3.00 -8.67
N ASP A 5 1.80 -4.14 -9.36
CA ASP A 5 3.04 -4.91 -9.47
C ASP A 5 4.25 -4.10 -9.97
N ASN A 6 4.02 -3.04 -10.76
CA ASN A 6 5.11 -2.18 -11.27
C ASN A 6 5.39 -0.93 -10.42
N LEU A 7 4.72 -0.78 -9.27
CA LEU A 7 4.89 0.37 -8.38
C LEU A 7 5.96 0.07 -7.35
N GLN A 8 7.20 0.47 -7.65
CA GLN A 8 8.35 0.29 -6.76
C GLN A 8 8.07 0.68 -5.29
N PRO A 9 7.42 1.82 -4.96
CA PRO A 9 7.22 2.20 -3.57
C PRO A 9 6.27 1.25 -2.82
N ILE A 10 5.20 0.79 -3.47
CA ILE A 10 4.25 -0.16 -2.86
C ILE A 10 4.89 -1.55 -2.76
N SER A 11 5.72 -1.95 -3.73
CA SER A 11 6.46 -3.22 -3.64
C SER A 11 7.43 -3.23 -2.47
N GLN A 12 8.25 -2.18 -2.35
CA GLN A 12 9.20 -2.02 -1.26
C GLN A 12 8.52 -1.93 0.10
N PHE A 13 7.41 -1.21 0.19
CA PHE A 13 6.60 -1.15 1.40
C PHE A 13 6.08 -2.54 1.79
N ALA A 14 5.44 -3.24 0.86
CA ALA A 14 4.89 -4.56 1.11
C ALA A 14 5.98 -5.55 1.52
N GLU A 15 7.15 -5.55 0.89
CA GLU A 15 8.27 -6.41 1.28
C GLU A 15 8.77 -6.10 2.69
N SER A 16 8.94 -4.83 3.03
CA SER A 16 9.46 -4.39 4.33
C SER A 16 8.49 -4.66 5.49
N PHE A 17 7.20 -4.42 5.28
CA PHE A 17 6.18 -4.53 6.34
C PHE A 17 5.56 -5.91 6.44
N SER A 18 5.57 -6.71 5.37
CA SER A 18 5.06 -8.08 5.38
C SER A 18 5.77 -8.96 6.42
N GLN A 19 7.09 -8.82 6.57
CA GLN A 19 7.86 -9.55 7.58
C GLN A 19 7.46 -9.15 9.01
N ARG A 20 7.21 -7.85 9.24
CA ARG A 20 6.81 -7.34 10.57
C ARG A 20 5.41 -7.76 10.97
N LEU A 21 4.50 -7.85 9.99
CA LEU A 21 3.12 -8.25 10.21
C LEU A 21 2.90 -9.77 10.13
N GLY A 22 3.90 -10.55 9.73
CA GLY A 22 3.77 -12.00 9.54
C GLY A 22 2.88 -12.39 8.34
N ILE A 23 2.72 -11.49 7.36
CA ILE A 23 1.84 -11.67 6.20
C ILE A 23 2.72 -11.88 4.95
N LYS A 24 2.20 -12.50 3.89
CA LYS A 24 2.92 -12.57 2.60
C LYS A 24 2.90 -11.18 1.92
N PRO A 25 4.02 -10.70 1.34
CA PRO A 25 4.07 -9.42 0.62
C PRO A 25 2.98 -9.31 -0.46
N ARG A 26 2.70 -10.42 -1.18
CA ARG A 26 1.66 -10.49 -2.20
C ARG A 26 0.25 -10.21 -1.65
N SER A 27 -0.06 -10.72 -0.46
CA SER A 27 -1.36 -10.46 0.18
C SER A 27 -1.50 -8.99 0.56
N LEU A 28 -0.41 -8.38 1.05
CA LEU A 28 -0.35 -6.97 1.41
C LEU A 28 -0.53 -6.07 0.17
N LYS A 29 0.12 -6.41 -0.96
CA LYS A 29 -0.10 -5.75 -2.25
C LYS A 29 -1.56 -5.83 -2.71
N MET A 30 -2.17 -7.01 -2.64
CA MET A 30 -3.59 -7.20 -3.01
C MET A 30 -4.53 -6.40 -2.11
N MET A 31 -4.23 -6.30 -0.82
CA MET A 31 -5.02 -5.50 0.12
C MET A 31 -4.94 -4.01 -0.22
N ILE A 32 -3.74 -3.50 -0.54
CA ILE A 32 -3.55 -2.11 -0.97
C ILE A 32 -4.28 -1.84 -2.31
N ASP A 33 -4.25 -2.80 -3.23
CA ASP A 33 -4.94 -2.68 -4.52
C ASP A 33 -6.47 -2.64 -4.38
N ARG A 34 -7.02 -3.52 -3.53
CA ARG A 34 -8.47 -3.60 -3.31
C ARG A 34 -9.04 -2.42 -2.54
N ASN A 35 -8.29 -1.89 -1.57
CA ASN A 35 -8.73 -0.79 -0.72
C ASN A 35 -8.14 0.56 -1.15
N GLN A 36 -7.75 0.67 -2.42
CA GLN A 36 -6.97 1.81 -2.88
C GLN A 36 -7.69 3.16 -2.69
N ASP A 37 -8.99 3.20 -2.95
CA ASP A 37 -9.76 4.44 -2.83
C ASP A 37 -9.87 4.91 -1.38
N GLU A 38 -10.08 3.98 -0.44
CA GLU A 38 -10.12 4.25 1.00
C GLU A 38 -8.74 4.66 1.54
N LEU A 39 -7.69 3.99 1.09
CA LEU A 39 -6.31 4.34 1.43
C LEU A 39 -5.92 5.73 0.89
N ILE A 40 -6.49 6.16 -0.23
CA ILE A 40 -6.29 7.53 -0.73
C ILE A 40 -7.05 8.54 0.14
N GLN A 41 -8.29 8.24 0.53
CA GLN A 41 -9.09 9.12 1.38
C GLN A 41 -8.47 9.33 2.77
N THR A 42 -7.88 8.27 3.34
CA THR A 42 -7.19 8.31 4.63
C THR A 42 -5.79 8.90 4.57
N GLY A 43 -5.30 9.24 3.37
CA GLY A 43 -3.94 9.76 3.18
C GLY A 43 -2.85 8.69 3.31
N ALA A 44 -3.20 7.41 3.33
CA ALA A 44 -2.23 6.32 3.32
C ALA A 44 -1.59 6.10 1.94
N VAL A 45 -2.29 6.41 0.85
CA VAL A 45 -1.77 6.29 -0.53
C VAL A 45 -1.95 7.60 -1.30
N PHE A 46 -0.90 8.06 -1.95
CA PHE A 46 -0.93 9.27 -2.77
C PHE A 46 -0.74 8.96 -4.25
N LYS A 47 -1.62 9.51 -5.10
CA LYS A 47 -1.47 9.52 -6.55
C LYS A 47 -0.49 10.65 -6.92
N THR A 48 0.74 10.30 -7.33
CA THR A 48 1.63 11.29 -7.94
C THR A 48 1.33 11.41 -9.44
N LYS A 49 1.68 12.53 -10.08
CA LYS A 49 1.49 12.75 -11.52
C LYS A 49 2.25 11.73 -12.41
N GLY A 50 3.13 10.91 -11.84
CA GLY A 50 3.85 9.84 -12.53
C GLY A 50 3.17 8.48 -12.41
N LYS A 51 3.88 7.42 -12.82
CA LYS A 51 3.41 6.04 -12.59
C LYS A 51 3.47 5.65 -11.12
N SER A 52 4.25 6.33 -10.27
CA SER A 52 4.49 5.94 -8.88
C SER A 52 3.35 6.36 -7.94
N ARG A 53 2.89 5.43 -7.09
CA ARG A 53 2.03 5.75 -5.94
C ARG A 53 2.90 5.76 -4.70
N LEU A 54 2.90 6.86 -3.96
CA LEU A 54 3.57 6.93 -2.66
C LEU A 54 2.65 6.30 -1.61
N ILE A 55 3.25 5.68 -0.60
CA ILE A 55 2.53 5.09 0.52
C ILE A 55 3.11 5.63 1.82
N ASP A 56 2.25 6.19 2.67
CA ASP A 56 2.60 6.56 4.03
C ASP A 56 2.39 5.35 4.93
N SER A 57 3.51 4.82 5.43
CA SER A 57 3.51 3.64 6.29
C SER A 57 2.76 3.84 7.61
N GLN A 58 2.77 5.05 8.17
CA GLN A 58 2.11 5.31 9.45
C GLN A 58 0.60 5.39 9.26
N ALA A 59 0.13 6.14 8.26
CA ALA A 59 -1.28 6.23 7.92
C ALA A 59 -1.85 4.87 7.46
N PHE A 60 -1.08 4.09 6.69
CA PHE A 60 -1.48 2.73 6.32
C PHE A 60 -1.64 1.83 7.55
N MET A 61 -0.70 1.88 8.51
CA MET A 61 -0.80 1.06 9.72
C MET A 61 -1.97 1.49 10.61
N ALA A 62 -2.23 2.80 10.72
CA ALA A 62 -3.39 3.31 11.43
C ALA A 62 -4.69 2.84 10.78
N TRP A 63 -4.78 2.85 9.45
CA TRP A 63 -5.91 2.25 8.73
C TRP A 63 -6.01 0.74 9.00
N TYR A 64 -4.90 0.01 8.87
CA TYR A 64 -4.84 -1.44 9.03
C TYR A 64 -5.23 -1.93 10.44
N LEU A 65 -4.97 -1.14 11.48
CA LEU A 65 -5.37 -1.48 12.86
C LEU A 65 -6.85 -1.20 13.16
N ASN A 66 -7.47 -0.29 12.40
CA ASN A 66 -8.88 0.06 12.55
C ASN A 66 -9.80 -0.76 11.64
N HIS A 67 -9.22 -1.63 10.80
CA HIS A 67 -9.89 -2.45 9.80
C HIS A 67 -9.76 -3.94 10.18
#